data_AF-A0A7V7XF36-F1
#
_entry.id   AF-A0A7V7XF36-F1
#
_cell.length_a   1.000
_cell.length_b   1.000
_cell.length_c   1.000
_cell.angle_alpha   90.00
_cell.angle_beta   90.00
_cell.angle_gamma   90.00
#
_symmetry.space_group_name_H-M   'P 1'
#
loop_
_entity.id
_entity.type
_entity.pdbx_description
1 polymer ?
#
loop_
_entity_poly.entity_id
_entity_poly.type
_entity_poly.pdbx_seq_one_letter_code
_entity_poly.pdbx_strand_id
1 'polypeptide(L)'
;MSTHRPNQQRQGQRQQSQQHGIELPPDSVLSTIIAGDPVESAKATDEWGQKIGTALKQDLKTAQIRNIFGKVRQIEMYWAATETQDRTAQRDLILLKPKLRYQAERKNEVKELAELLAKMIDQVDNRDKFQRFVDFFEAILAYHKAAGGQ
;
A
#
# COMPACT_ATOMS: atom_id res chain seq x y z
N MET A 1 7.53 51.74 42.75
CA MET A 1 8.85 51.13 42.54
C MET A 1 8.66 49.90 41.68
N SER A 2 9.00 50.03 40.40
CA SER A 2 8.91 49.01 39.37
C SER A 2 10.06 48.01 39.51
N THR A 3 9.76 46.72 39.43
CA THR A 3 10.72 45.72 38.95
C THR A 3 9.98 44.73 38.04
N HIS A 4 9.98 45.08 36.75
CA HIS A 4 9.90 44.12 35.65
C HIS A 4 11.17 43.26 35.64
N ARG A 5 11.04 41.94 35.46
CA ARG A 5 11.89 41.17 34.54
C ARG A 5 11.12 39.93 34.04
N PRO A 6 11.12 39.65 32.73
CA PRO A 6 10.39 38.55 32.11
C PRO A 6 11.20 37.26 32.17
N ASN A 7 10.53 36.10 32.20
CA ASN A 7 11.16 34.84 31.84
C ASN A 7 10.37 34.18 30.71
N GLN A 8 10.85 34.40 29.50
CA GLN A 8 10.48 33.67 28.30
C GLN A 8 10.94 32.22 28.39
N GLN A 9 10.29 31.37 27.61
CA GLN A 9 10.75 30.04 27.16
C GLN A 9 10.65 28.89 28.17
N ARG A 10 9.46 28.28 28.21
CA ARG A 10 9.32 26.81 28.25
C ARG A 10 8.38 26.37 27.13
N GLN A 11 8.77 26.64 25.89
CA GLN A 11 8.29 25.91 24.72
C GLN A 11 9.49 25.14 24.19
N GLY A 12 9.45 23.81 24.27
CA GLY A 12 10.58 23.01 23.82
C GLY A 12 10.66 21.58 24.33
N GLN A 13 9.55 20.95 24.74
CA GLN A 13 9.48 19.49 24.89
C GLN A 13 8.14 18.97 24.37
N ARG A 14 7.96 19.11 23.06
CA ARG A 14 7.06 18.28 22.24
C ARG A 14 7.83 17.82 21.01
N GLN A 15 8.93 17.11 21.24
CA GLN A 15 9.61 16.34 20.21
C GLN A 15 9.90 14.98 20.79
N GLN A 16 9.01 14.05 20.46
CA GLN A 16 9.25 12.64 20.14
C GLN A 16 7.94 11.86 20.32
N SER A 17 6.91 12.27 19.56
CA SER A 17 5.97 11.28 19.05
C SER A 17 6.66 10.74 17.80
N GLN A 18 7.44 9.66 17.93
CA GLN A 18 7.90 8.91 16.77
C GLN A 18 6.67 8.35 16.06
N GLN A 19 6.15 9.09 15.08
CA GLN A 19 5.18 8.56 14.13
C GLN A 19 5.95 7.54 13.28
N HIS A 20 5.85 6.27 13.64
CA HIS A 20 6.25 5.15 12.79
C HIS A 20 5.24 5.06 11.64
N GLY A 21 5.34 5.98 10.66
CA GLY A 21 4.60 5.90 9.41
C GLY A 21 5.47 5.26 8.34
N ILE A 22 4.88 4.46 7.46
CA ILE A 22 5.59 3.84 6.34
C ILE A 22 5.82 4.91 5.28
N GLU A 23 7.02 4.96 4.72
CA GLU A 23 7.29 5.79 3.55
C GLU A 23 6.49 5.25 2.35
N LEU A 24 5.60 6.08 1.80
CA LEU A 24 4.77 5.72 0.64
C LEU A 24 5.35 6.27 -0.66
N PRO A 25 5.23 5.54 -1.78
CA PRO A 25 5.67 6.03 -3.08
C PRO A 25 4.86 7.27 -3.49
N PRO A 26 5.47 8.26 -4.15
CA PRO A 26 4.73 9.35 -4.75
C PRO A 26 3.85 8.83 -5.90
N ASP A 27 2.78 9.55 -6.23
CA ASP A 27 1.81 9.10 -7.24
C ASP A 27 2.45 8.88 -8.62
N SER A 28 3.53 9.61 -8.97
CA SER A 28 4.30 9.40 -10.20
C SER A 28 4.97 8.02 -10.26
N VAL A 29 5.45 7.51 -9.12
CA VAL A 29 6.02 6.17 -9.01
C VAL A 29 4.92 5.12 -9.10
N LEU A 30 3.73 5.36 -8.50
CA LEU A 30 2.60 4.45 -8.67
C LEU A 30 2.21 4.31 -10.14
N SER A 31 2.18 5.42 -10.87
CA SER A 31 1.95 5.40 -12.32
C SER A 31 3.06 4.70 -13.09
N THR A 32 4.32 4.81 -12.66
CA THR A 32 5.43 4.06 -13.24
C THR A 32 5.26 2.55 -13.02
N ILE A 33 4.90 2.14 -11.81
CA ILE A 33 4.64 0.73 -11.49
C ILE A 33 3.51 0.19 -12.36
N ILE A 34 2.38 0.90 -12.44
CA ILE A 34 1.18 0.39 -13.13
C ILE A 34 1.26 0.51 -14.66
N ALA A 35 1.81 1.60 -15.20
CA ALA A 35 1.70 1.95 -16.61
C ALA A 35 3.02 2.33 -17.29
N GLY A 36 4.14 2.29 -16.56
CA GLY A 36 5.47 2.62 -17.10
C GLY A 36 6.04 1.54 -18.02
N ASP A 37 7.23 1.82 -18.56
CA ASP A 37 8.03 0.85 -19.30
C ASP A 37 8.21 -0.45 -18.49
N PRO A 38 8.20 -1.65 -19.11
CA PRO A 38 8.32 -2.91 -18.37
C PRO A 38 9.53 -2.99 -17.43
N VAL A 39 10.70 -2.46 -17.83
CA VAL A 39 11.92 -2.51 -17.03
C VAL A 39 11.86 -1.49 -15.88
N GLU A 40 11.36 -0.29 -16.15
CA GLU A 40 11.21 0.75 -15.12
C GLU A 40 10.16 0.36 -14.08
N SER A 41 9.03 -0.18 -14.53
CA SER A 41 7.97 -0.74 -13.68
C SER A 41 8.52 -1.85 -12.79
N ALA A 42 9.29 -2.80 -13.34
CA ALA A 42 9.89 -3.88 -12.55
C ALA A 42 10.88 -3.35 -11.50
N LYS A 43 11.74 -2.38 -11.85
CA LYS A 43 12.67 -1.74 -10.91
C LYS A 43 11.94 -1.01 -9.79
N ALA A 44 10.91 -0.23 -10.13
CA ALA A 44 10.10 0.49 -9.15
C ALA A 44 9.34 -0.47 -8.24
N THR A 45 8.84 -1.59 -8.79
CA THR A 45 8.19 -2.65 -8.02
C THR A 45 9.13 -3.29 -7.01
N ASP A 46 10.34 -3.65 -7.43
CA ASP A 46 11.35 -4.24 -6.55
C ASP A 46 11.73 -3.28 -5.41
N GLU A 47 12.11 -2.05 -5.75
CA GLU A 47 12.54 -1.04 -4.78
C GLU A 47 11.44 -0.72 -3.74
N TRP A 48 10.23 -0.42 -4.19
CA TRP A 48 9.14 -0.02 -3.30
C TRP A 48 8.50 -1.21 -2.60
N GLY A 49 8.45 -2.37 -3.25
CA GLY A 49 8.08 -3.63 -2.60
C GLY A 49 8.99 -3.93 -1.41
N GLN A 50 10.30 -3.73 -1.57
CA GLN A 50 11.27 -3.90 -0.49
C GLN A 50 11.07 -2.91 0.65
N LYS A 51 10.97 -1.60 0.34
CA LYS A 51 10.79 -0.55 1.36
C LYS A 51 9.54 -0.79 2.19
N ILE A 52 8.40 -0.99 1.52
CA ILE A 52 7.09 -1.16 2.17
C ILE A 52 7.04 -2.50 2.90
N GLY A 53 7.45 -3.60 2.27
CA GLY A 53 7.43 -4.93 2.87
C GLY A 53 8.26 -4.99 4.15
N THR A 54 9.45 -4.39 4.15
CA THR A 54 10.33 -4.34 5.33
C THR A 54 9.76 -3.45 6.43
N ALA A 55 9.21 -2.28 6.08
CA ALA A 55 8.58 -1.38 7.04
C ALA A 55 7.36 -2.00 7.73
N LEU A 56 6.54 -2.75 6.98
CA LEU A 56 5.34 -3.42 7.49
C LEU A 56 5.62 -4.59 8.45
N LYS A 57 6.89 -4.99 8.64
CA LYS A 57 7.26 -6.13 9.49
C LYS A 57 6.68 -6.03 10.91
N GLN A 58 6.72 -4.85 11.51
CA GLN A 58 6.32 -4.64 12.91
C GLN A 58 4.82 -4.36 13.06
N ASP A 59 4.20 -3.81 12.02
CA ASP A 59 2.85 -3.28 12.09
C ASP A 59 1.80 -4.26 11.56
N LEU A 60 2.12 -5.06 10.54
CA LEU A 60 1.16 -5.95 9.88
C LEU A 60 1.41 -7.42 10.15
N LYS A 61 0.34 -8.10 10.60
CA LYS A 61 0.32 -9.56 10.69
C LYS A 61 0.24 -10.17 9.30
N THR A 62 1.00 -11.24 9.05
CA THR A 62 0.99 -11.94 7.74
C THR A 62 -0.43 -12.36 7.33
N ALA A 63 -1.27 -12.74 8.30
CA ALA A 63 -2.66 -13.12 8.04
C ALA A 63 -3.50 -11.97 7.43
N GLN A 64 -3.26 -10.71 7.82
CA GLN A 64 -3.98 -9.55 7.27
C GLN A 64 -3.59 -9.34 5.80
N ILE A 65 -2.29 -9.29 5.49
CA ILE A 65 -1.81 -9.11 4.11
C ILE A 65 -2.28 -10.26 3.23
N ARG A 66 -2.14 -11.51 3.70
CA ARG A 66 -2.58 -12.71 2.98
C ARG A 66 -4.08 -12.71 2.69
N ASN A 67 -4.92 -12.26 3.62
CA ASN A 67 -6.36 -12.19 3.41
C ASN A 67 -6.75 -11.21 2.31
N ILE A 68 -6.05 -10.08 2.21
CA ILE A 68 -6.26 -9.10 1.15
C ILE A 68 -5.76 -9.69 -0.18
N PHE A 69 -4.54 -10.21 -0.19
CA PHE A 69 -3.93 -10.81 -1.38
C PHE A 69 -4.72 -12.00 -1.93
N GLY A 70 -5.30 -12.83 -1.07
CA GLY A 70 -6.17 -13.93 -1.49
C GLY A 70 -7.38 -13.46 -2.30
N LYS A 71 -7.95 -12.28 -1.98
CA LYS A 71 -9.03 -11.68 -2.78
C LYS A 71 -8.53 -11.21 -4.15
N VAL A 72 -7.33 -10.65 -4.20
CA VAL A 72 -6.68 -10.25 -5.46
C VAL A 72 -6.46 -11.46 -6.37
N ARG A 73 -5.95 -12.58 -5.82
CA ARG A 73 -5.82 -13.84 -6.55
C ARG A 73 -7.15 -14.40 -7.04
N GLN A 74 -8.21 -14.29 -6.25
CA GLN A 74 -9.55 -14.68 -6.71
C GLN A 74 -10.01 -13.85 -7.92
N ILE A 75 -9.74 -12.54 -7.91
CA ILE A 75 -10.05 -11.66 -9.05
C ILE A 75 -9.22 -12.04 -10.28
N GLU A 76 -7.93 -12.33 -10.09
CA GLU A 76 -7.01 -12.78 -11.15
C GLU A 76 -7.52 -14.04 -11.86
N MET A 77 -8.08 -15.00 -11.13
CA MET A 77 -8.64 -16.23 -11.71
C MET A 77 -9.80 -15.97 -12.67
N TYR A 78 -10.53 -14.85 -12.52
CA TYR A 78 -11.60 -14.47 -13.43
C TYR A 78 -11.09 -13.70 -14.65
N TRP A 79 -9.81 -13.28 -14.68
CA TRP A 79 -9.24 -12.40 -15.68
C TRP A 79 -8.59 -13.17 -16.84
N ALA A 80 -9.30 -14.10 -17.50
CA ALA A 80 -8.66 -14.94 -18.51
C ALA A 80 -9.54 -15.75 -19.48
N ALA A 81 -10.83 -15.46 -19.70
CA ALA A 81 -11.61 -16.36 -20.58
C ALA A 81 -12.58 -15.71 -21.56
N THR A 82 -13.08 -14.49 -21.33
CA THR A 82 -13.96 -13.76 -22.24
C THR A 82 -13.98 -12.27 -21.89
N GLU A 83 -14.44 -11.41 -22.80
CA GLU A 83 -14.67 -9.97 -22.51
C GLU A 83 -15.62 -9.77 -21.30
N THR A 84 -16.64 -10.62 -21.16
CA THR A 84 -17.57 -10.61 -20.02
C THR A 84 -16.87 -10.89 -18.69
N GLN A 85 -15.89 -11.78 -18.69
CA GLN A 85 -15.11 -12.13 -17.50
C GLN A 85 -14.14 -11.02 -17.13
N ASP A 86 -13.54 -10.33 -18.11
CA ASP A 86 -12.71 -9.14 -17.86
C ASP A 86 -13.51 -8.03 -17.18
N ARG A 87 -14.74 -7.77 -17.62
CA ARG A 87 -15.64 -6.78 -16.97
C ARG A 87 -16.01 -7.17 -15.54
N THR A 88 -16.22 -8.47 -15.29
CA THR A 88 -16.49 -8.98 -13.94
C THR A 88 -15.29 -8.80 -13.03
N ALA A 89 -14.10 -9.17 -13.49
CA ALA A 89 -12.85 -9.01 -12.75
C ALA A 89 -12.57 -7.52 -12.44
N GLN A 90 -12.73 -6.65 -13.43
CA GLN A 90 -12.61 -5.20 -13.28
C GLN A 90 -13.58 -4.65 -12.23
N ARG A 91 -14.86 -5.07 -12.27
CA ARG A 91 -15.86 -4.69 -11.27
C ARG A 91 -15.45 -5.15 -9.87
N ASP A 92 -15.01 -6.40 -9.73
CA ASP A 92 -14.63 -6.95 -8.43
C ASP A 92 -13.37 -6.29 -7.85
N LEU A 93 -12.43 -5.89 -8.71
CA LEU A 93 -11.27 -5.07 -8.34
C LEU A 93 -11.71 -3.70 -7.80
N ILE A 94 -12.62 -3.01 -8.48
CA ILE A 94 -13.17 -1.73 -8.01
C ILE A 94 -13.85 -1.90 -6.64
N LEU A 95 -14.60 -2.99 -6.46
CA LEU A 95 -15.27 -3.34 -5.20
C LEU A 95 -14.33 -3.84 -4.10
N LEU A 96 -13.05 -4.03 -4.38
CA LEU A 96 -12.04 -4.28 -3.36
C LEU A 96 -11.76 -3.02 -2.53
N LYS A 97 -11.84 -1.81 -3.13
CA LYS A 97 -11.62 -0.53 -2.44
C LYS A 97 -12.46 -0.33 -1.16
N PRO A 98 -13.80 -0.50 -1.16
CA PRO A 98 -14.58 -0.38 0.08
C PRO A 98 -14.22 -1.46 1.12
N LYS A 99 -13.83 -2.67 0.68
CA LYS A 99 -13.37 -3.73 1.60
C LYS A 99 -12.01 -3.40 2.24
N LEU A 100 -11.13 -2.74 1.51
CA LEU A 100 -9.86 -2.22 2.01
C LEU A 100 -10.09 -1.12 3.04
N ARG A 101 -10.94 -0.14 2.71
CA ARG A 101 -11.30 0.95 3.62
C ARG A 101 -11.88 0.44 4.94
N TYR A 102 -12.82 -0.51 4.87
CA TYR A 102 -13.40 -1.12 6.07
C TYR A 102 -12.35 -1.83 6.95
N GLN A 103 -11.37 -2.50 6.33
CA GLN A 103 -10.28 -3.13 7.09
C GLN A 103 -9.37 -2.09 7.73
N ALA A 104 -9.05 -1.01 7.03
CA ALA A 104 -8.27 0.12 7.54
C ALA A 104 -8.94 0.82 8.74
N GLU A 105 -10.26 0.97 8.73
CA GLU A 105 -11.00 1.56 9.85
C GLU A 105 -10.95 0.70 11.12
N ARG A 106 -10.87 -0.63 10.98
CA ARG A 106 -10.80 -1.54 12.13
C ARG A 106 -9.40 -1.65 12.72
N LYS A 107 -8.38 -1.34 11.93
CA LYS A 107 -6.98 -1.68 12.17
C LYS A 107 -6.08 -0.61 11.56
N ASN A 108 -5.61 0.30 12.39
CA ASN A 108 -4.79 1.43 11.92
C ASN A 108 -3.52 0.96 11.21
N GLU A 109 -2.98 -0.20 11.56
CA GLU A 109 -1.79 -0.77 10.95
C GLU A 109 -1.94 -1.03 9.43
N VAL A 110 -3.15 -1.37 8.95
CA VAL A 110 -3.42 -1.64 7.52
C VAL A 110 -3.77 -0.38 6.74
N LYS A 111 -3.92 0.77 7.39
CA LYS A 111 -4.47 1.97 6.77
C LYS A 111 -3.64 2.48 5.60
N GLU A 112 -2.34 2.66 5.81
CA GLU A 112 -1.44 3.20 4.78
C GLU A 112 -1.34 2.26 3.58
N LEU A 113 -1.22 0.94 3.82
CA LEU A 113 -1.24 -0.06 2.75
C LEU A 113 -2.59 -0.09 2.01
N ALA A 114 -3.71 0.01 2.73
CA ALA A 114 -5.04 0.00 2.12
C ALA A 114 -5.28 1.22 1.23
N GLU A 115 -4.84 2.40 1.67
CA GLU A 115 -4.92 3.65 0.90
C GLU A 115 -4.03 3.59 -0.35
N LEU A 116 -2.81 3.08 -0.22
CA LEU A 116 -1.90 2.84 -1.33
C LEU A 116 -2.51 1.91 -2.39
N LEU A 117 -3.00 0.74 -1.97
CA LEU A 117 -3.61 -0.24 -2.88
C LEU A 117 -4.85 0.35 -3.57
N ALA A 118 -5.67 1.14 -2.85
CA ALA A 118 -6.83 1.79 -3.43
C ALA A 118 -6.45 2.78 -4.55
N LYS A 119 -5.39 3.58 -4.37
CA LYS A 119 -4.87 4.48 -5.40
C LYS A 119 -4.35 3.73 -6.64
N MET A 120 -3.68 2.60 -6.44
CA MET A 120 -3.20 1.79 -7.55
C MET A 120 -4.33 1.15 -8.33
N ILE A 121 -5.38 0.67 -7.64
CA ILE A 121 -6.60 0.13 -8.27
C ILE A 121 -7.24 1.15 -9.21
N ASP A 122 -7.23 2.44 -8.88
CA ASP A 122 -7.79 3.49 -9.74
C ASP A 122 -7.07 3.63 -11.10
N GLN A 123 -5.85 3.10 -11.23
CA GLN A 123 -5.06 3.14 -12.46
C GLN A 123 -5.19 1.88 -13.31
N VAL A 124 -5.78 0.81 -12.76
CA VAL A 124 -5.95 -0.47 -13.45
C VAL A 124 -7.19 -0.43 -14.32
N ASP A 125 -7.02 -0.48 -15.64
CA ASP A 125 -8.10 -0.47 -16.64
C ASP A 125 -8.04 -1.66 -17.61
N ASN A 126 -7.03 -2.51 -17.48
CA ASN A 126 -6.82 -3.67 -18.32
C ASN A 126 -6.01 -4.76 -17.59
N ARG A 127 -5.92 -5.93 -18.22
CA ARG A 127 -5.25 -7.12 -17.66
C ARG A 127 -3.76 -6.91 -17.39
N ASP A 128 -3.05 -6.20 -18.26
CA ASP A 128 -1.60 -5.99 -18.10
C ASP A 128 -1.31 -5.08 -16.90
N LYS A 129 -2.09 -4.00 -16.74
CA LYS A 129 -2.00 -3.12 -15.57
C LYS A 129 -2.39 -3.86 -14.29
N PHE A 130 -3.37 -4.76 -14.37
CA PHE A 130 -3.72 -5.59 -13.23
C PHE A 130 -2.58 -6.53 -12.86
N GLN A 131 -1.93 -7.17 -13.83
CA GLN A 131 -0.78 -8.03 -13.55
C GLN A 131 0.31 -7.25 -12.84
N ARG A 132 0.62 -6.03 -13.29
CA ARG A 132 1.59 -5.15 -12.61
C ARG A 132 1.19 -4.80 -11.18
N PHE A 133 -0.10 -4.59 -10.93
CA PHE A 133 -0.62 -4.42 -9.57
C PHE A 133 -0.42 -5.69 -8.72
N VAL A 134 -0.68 -6.87 -9.27
CA VAL A 134 -0.45 -8.16 -8.61
C VAL A 134 1.03 -8.35 -8.28
N ASP A 135 1.91 -8.13 -9.25
CA ASP A 135 3.37 -8.25 -9.10
C ASP A 135 3.90 -7.34 -8.00
N PHE A 136 3.42 -6.10 -7.94
CA PHE A 136 3.78 -5.16 -6.87
C PHE A 136 3.33 -5.65 -5.49
N PHE A 137 2.11 -6.16 -5.38
CA PHE A 137 1.60 -6.67 -4.12
C PHE A 137 2.34 -7.95 -3.68
N GLU A 138 2.73 -8.79 -4.63
CA GLU A 138 3.62 -9.94 -4.38
C GLU A 138 4.98 -9.52 -3.87
N ALA A 139 5.60 -8.48 -4.44
CA ALA A 139 6.87 -7.95 -3.97
C ALA A 139 6.77 -7.52 -2.49
N ILE A 140 5.73 -6.78 -2.11
CA ILE A 140 5.48 -6.39 -0.71
C ILE A 140 5.40 -7.63 0.20
N LEU A 141 4.65 -8.66 -0.21
CA LEU A 141 4.50 -9.91 0.54
C LEU A 141 5.83 -10.67 0.69
N ALA A 142 6.59 -10.76 -0.40
CA ALA A 142 7.86 -11.46 -0.43
C ALA A 142 8.87 -10.79 0.53
N TYR A 143 8.97 -9.46 0.47
CA TYR A 143 9.88 -8.70 1.32
C TYR A 143 9.42 -8.63 2.78
N HIS A 144 8.11 -8.55 3.05
CA HIS A 144 7.57 -8.65 4.42
C HIS A 144 7.93 -10.00 5.07
N LYS A 145 7.74 -11.10 4.33
CA LYS A 145 8.11 -12.43 4.79
C LYS A 145 9.62 -12.57 4.96
N ALA A 146 10.42 -12.07 4.02
CA ALA A 146 11.88 -12.12 4.08
C ALA A 146 12.43 -11.32 5.27
N ALA A 147 11.79 -10.19 5.62
CA ALA A 147 12.13 -9.41 6.81
C ALA A 147 11.75 -10.11 8.13
N GLY A 148 11.00 -11.22 8.07
CA GLY A 148 10.58 -12.00 9.23
C GLY A 148 9.23 -11.58 9.82
N GLY A 149 8.34 -11.01 9.02
CA GLY A 149 6.95 -10.75 9.42
C GLY A 149 6.22 -12.06 9.79
N GLN A 150 5.36 -12.00 10.81
CA GLN A 150 4.60 -13.15 11.35
C GLN A 150 3.09 -12.97 11.21
#